data_AF-Q31SG1-F1
#
_entry.id   AF-Q31SG1-F1
#
_cell.length_a   1.000
_cell.length_b   1.000
_cell.length_c   1.000
_cell.angle_alpha   90.00
_cell.angle_beta   90.00
_cell.angle_gamma   90.00
#
_symmetry.space_group_name_H-M   'P 1'
#
loop_
_entity.id
_entity.type
_entity.pdbx_description
1 polymer ?
#
loop_
_entity_poly.entity_id
_entity_poly.type
_entity_poly.pdbx_seq_one_letter_code
_entity_poly.pdbx_strand_id
1 'polypeptide(L)'
;MMSIAQVRSAGSAGNYYTNKDNYYVLGSMGERWAGQGAEQLGLQGSVDKDVFTRLLEGRLPDGADLSRMQDGSNRHRPGYDLTFSAPKSVSMMAMLGGDKRLIEAHNQAVDFAVRHHPCGGTGLHTDDDGRTVRNGADR
;
A
#
# COMPACT_ATOMS: atom_id res chain seq x y z
N MET A 1 17.42 2.07 0.27
CA MET A 1 17.00 2.95 -0.85
C MET A 1 15.49 2.91 -0.92
N MET A 2 14.83 4.03 -1.25
CA MET A 2 13.39 4.07 -1.48
C MET A 2 13.13 4.34 -2.96
N SER A 3 12.23 3.56 -3.58
CA SER A 3 11.68 3.85 -4.90
C SER A 3 10.18 4.07 -4.80
N ILE A 4 9.65 4.94 -5.66
CA ILE A 4 8.23 5.27 -5.74
C ILE A 4 7.73 4.86 -7.11
N ALA A 5 6.66 4.05 -7.16
CA ALA A 5 6.00 3.67 -8.39
C ALA A 5 4.49 3.88 -8.28
N GLN A 6 3.84 4.15 -9.41
CA GLN A 6 2.38 4.19 -9.46
C GLN A 6 1.84 2.76 -9.60
N VAL A 7 0.85 2.40 -8.78
CA VAL A 7 0.13 1.13 -8.92
C VAL A 7 -0.75 1.19 -10.17
N ARG A 8 -0.51 0.30 -11.13
CA ARG A 8 -1.12 0.36 -12.47
C ARG A 8 -2.59 -0.03 -12.49
N SER A 9 -2.98 -1.09 -11.77
CA SER A 9 -4.36 -1.54 -11.67
C SER A 9 -4.58 -2.37 -10.41
N ALA A 10 -5.80 -2.30 -9.85
CA ALA A 10 -6.17 -3.01 -8.63
C ALA A 10 -6.02 -4.54 -8.78
N GLY A 11 -6.57 -5.13 -9.83
CA GLY A 11 -6.53 -6.58 -10.04
C GLY A 11 -5.12 -7.13 -10.28
N SER A 12 -4.26 -6.40 -11.01
CA SER A 12 -2.87 -6.84 -11.19
C SER A 12 -2.06 -6.71 -9.91
N ALA A 13 -2.27 -5.64 -9.14
CA ALA A 13 -1.59 -5.40 -7.89
C ALA A 13 -1.99 -6.41 -6.81
N GLY A 14 -3.29 -6.68 -6.65
CA GLY A 14 -3.78 -7.67 -5.69
C GLY A 14 -3.18 -9.05 -5.92
N ASN A 15 -2.99 -9.47 -7.18
CA ASN A 15 -2.31 -10.73 -7.50
C ASN A 15 -0.79 -10.65 -7.30
N TYR A 16 -0.17 -9.55 -7.69
CA TYR A 16 1.29 -9.38 -7.61
C TYR A 16 1.79 -9.39 -6.16
N TYR A 17 1.20 -8.57 -5.28
CA TYR A 17 1.70 -8.44 -3.91
C TYR A 17 1.41 -9.66 -3.04
N THR A 18 0.38 -10.47 -3.35
CA THR A 18 0.06 -11.67 -2.57
C THR A 18 0.66 -12.96 -3.16
N ASN A 19 1.50 -12.86 -4.19
CA ASN A 19 2.08 -14.06 -4.79
C ASN A 19 3.18 -14.65 -3.89
N LYS A 20 3.03 -15.93 -3.49
CA LYS A 20 3.98 -16.66 -2.65
C LYS A 20 5.38 -16.74 -3.26
N ASP A 21 5.50 -16.74 -4.58
CA ASP A 21 6.79 -16.80 -5.27
C ASP A 21 7.70 -15.62 -4.92
N ASN A 22 7.11 -14.45 -4.60
CA ASN A 22 7.87 -13.26 -4.21
C ASN A 22 8.54 -13.37 -2.84
N TYR A 23 8.10 -14.32 -2.00
CA TYR A 23 8.51 -14.43 -0.59
C TYR A 23 9.05 -15.82 -0.25
N TYR A 24 9.31 -16.67 -1.24
CA TYR A 24 9.74 -18.05 -1.04
C TYR A 24 10.96 -18.17 -0.12
N VAL A 25 11.97 -17.31 -0.30
CA VAL A 25 13.20 -17.31 0.50
C VAL A 25 12.95 -16.88 1.95
N LEU A 26 11.95 -16.03 2.20
CA LEU A 26 11.60 -15.58 3.54
C LEU A 26 10.68 -16.56 4.27
N GLY A 27 10.02 -17.47 3.55
CA GLY A 27 9.08 -18.46 4.09
C GLY A 27 7.74 -17.89 4.55
N SER A 28 7.62 -16.57 4.68
CA SER A 28 6.36 -15.85 4.93
C SER A 28 6.47 -14.41 4.42
N MET A 29 5.33 -13.83 4.04
CA MET A 29 5.23 -12.48 3.50
C MET A 29 5.20 -11.41 4.62
N GLY A 30 4.68 -11.75 5.80
CA GLY A 30 4.71 -10.86 6.98
C GLY A 30 3.88 -9.59 6.79
N GLU A 31 2.86 -9.66 5.94
CA GLU A 31 2.00 -8.54 5.56
C GLU A 31 1.21 -8.01 6.74
N ARG A 32 1.12 -6.68 6.81
CA ARG A 32 0.36 -5.99 7.84
C ARG A 32 -0.19 -4.67 7.35
N TRP A 33 -1.35 -4.28 7.88
CA TRP A 33 -1.84 -2.92 7.77
C TRP A 33 -0.98 -1.96 8.59
N ALA A 34 -0.81 -0.73 8.08
CA ALA A 34 -0.05 0.32 8.73
C ALA A 34 -0.66 1.71 8.45
N GLY A 35 -0.47 2.63 9.40
CA GLY A 35 -0.90 4.03 9.29
C GLY A 35 -2.26 4.30 9.94
N GLN A 36 -2.48 5.56 10.30
CA GLN A 36 -3.68 6.00 11.03
C GLN A 36 -4.97 5.80 10.24
N GLY A 37 -4.94 5.91 8.91
CA GLY A 37 -6.10 5.64 8.06
C GLY A 37 -6.55 4.17 8.13
N ALA A 38 -5.61 3.23 8.20
CA ALA A 38 -5.93 1.82 8.37
C ALA A 38 -6.55 1.56 9.77
N GLU A 39 -6.00 2.18 10.82
CA GLU A 39 -6.55 2.09 12.17
C GLU A 39 -8.00 2.63 12.25
N GLN A 40 -8.27 3.78 11.63
CA GLN A 40 -9.61 4.38 11.56
C GLN A 40 -10.62 3.49 10.82
N LEU A 41 -10.15 2.77 9.79
CA LEU A 41 -10.96 1.82 9.02
C LEU A 41 -11.04 0.43 9.68
N GLY A 42 -10.47 0.25 10.87
CA GLY A 42 -10.45 -1.03 11.58
C GLY A 42 -9.58 -2.10 10.91
N LEU A 43 -8.68 -1.72 10.01
CA LEU A 43 -7.78 -2.61 9.29
C LEU A 43 -6.52 -2.82 10.12
N GLN A 44 -6.39 -4.02 10.71
CA GLN A 44 -5.26 -4.38 11.58
C GLN A 44 -4.80 -5.82 11.28
N GLY A 45 -3.53 -6.10 11.58
CA GLY A 45 -2.96 -7.43 11.36
C GLY A 45 -2.81 -7.77 9.88
N SER A 46 -3.00 -9.05 9.54
CA SER A 46 -2.81 -9.58 8.19
C SER A 46 -3.70 -8.92 7.15
N VAL A 47 -3.19 -8.83 5.92
CA VAL A 47 -3.88 -8.19 4.79
C VAL A 47 -4.74 -9.23 4.07
N ASP A 48 -6.06 -9.04 4.11
CA ASP A 48 -6.97 -9.80 3.27
C ASP A 48 -6.91 -9.30 1.81
N LYS A 49 -6.77 -10.24 0.87
CA LYS A 49 -6.58 -9.94 -0.55
C LYS A 49 -7.78 -9.24 -1.17
N ASP A 50 -8.99 -9.64 -0.81
CA ASP A 50 -10.22 -9.09 -1.40
C ASP A 50 -10.51 -7.70 -0.85
N VAL A 51 -10.26 -7.48 0.45
CA VAL A 51 -10.28 -6.15 1.08
C VAL A 51 -9.24 -5.24 0.43
N PHE A 52 -8.00 -5.71 0.28
CA PHE A 52 -6.92 -4.94 -0.35
C PHE A 52 -7.24 -4.57 -1.80
N THR A 53 -7.75 -5.52 -2.59
CA THR A 53 -8.12 -5.26 -3.98
C THR A 53 -9.24 -4.23 -4.08
N ARG A 54 -10.27 -4.31 -3.22
CA ARG A 54 -11.35 -3.31 -3.16
C ARG A 54 -10.85 -1.93 -2.76
N LEU A 55 -9.92 -1.83 -1.82
CA LEU A 55 -9.29 -0.56 -1.45
C LEU A 55 -8.56 0.08 -2.63
N LEU A 56 -7.85 -0.71 -3.43
CA LEU A 56 -7.23 -0.26 -4.67
C LEU A 56 -8.23 0.17 -5.76
N GLU A 57 -9.49 -0.26 -5.67
CA GLU A 57 -10.58 0.22 -6.52
C GLU A 57 -11.24 1.51 -5.97
N GLY A 58 -10.84 1.94 -4.77
CA GLY A 58 -11.45 3.08 -4.07
C GLY A 58 -12.64 2.70 -3.20
N ARG A 59 -12.87 1.41 -2.91
CA ARG A 59 -13.98 0.94 -2.08
C ARG A 59 -13.48 0.64 -0.66
N LEU A 60 -13.96 1.41 0.30
CA LEU A 60 -13.52 1.34 1.69
C LEU A 60 -14.40 0.37 2.50
N PRO A 61 -13.85 -0.24 3.58
CA PRO A 61 -14.58 -1.19 4.41
C PRO A 61 -15.70 -0.57 5.25
N ASP A 62 -15.67 0.75 5.45
CA ASP A 62 -16.73 1.53 6.10
C ASP A 62 -17.94 1.83 5.19
N GLY A 63 -17.87 1.39 3.92
CA GLY A 63 -18.91 1.58 2.91
C GLY A 63 -18.70 2.83 2.05
N ALA A 64 -17.68 3.66 2.29
CA ALA A 64 -17.36 4.76 1.41
C ALA A 64 -16.84 4.26 0.05
N ASP A 65 -17.22 4.95 -1.02
CA ASP A 65 -16.81 4.64 -2.39
C ASP A 65 -16.21 5.87 -3.08
N LEU A 66 -14.91 5.80 -3.33
CA LEU A 66 -14.09 6.79 -4.02
C LEU A 66 -13.85 6.42 -5.49
N SER A 67 -14.49 5.36 -5.99
CA SER A 67 -14.40 4.96 -7.40
C SER A 67 -14.95 6.05 -8.31
N ARG A 68 -14.38 6.17 -9.50
CA ARG A 68 -14.78 7.16 -10.51
C ARG A 68 -15.00 6.47 -11.84
N MET A 69 -16.22 6.00 -12.07
CA MET A 69 -16.56 5.32 -13.32
C MET A 69 -16.70 6.31 -14.47
N GLN A 70 -15.90 6.13 -15.51
CA GLN A 70 -15.96 6.89 -16.76
C GLN A 70 -15.71 5.94 -17.93
N ASP A 71 -16.60 5.95 -18.92
CA ASP A 71 -16.53 5.11 -20.12
C ASP A 71 -16.36 3.61 -19.81
N GLY A 72 -17.04 3.12 -18.76
CA GLY A 72 -16.96 1.73 -18.31
C GLY A 72 -15.67 1.38 -17.55
N SER A 73 -14.78 2.34 -17.31
CA SER A 73 -13.51 2.15 -16.60
C SER A 73 -13.47 2.95 -15.30
N ASN A 74 -12.88 2.37 -14.25
CA ASN A 74 -12.62 3.10 -13.01
C ASN A 74 -11.37 3.98 -13.18
N ARG A 75 -11.55 5.30 -13.11
CA ARG A 75 -10.49 6.32 -13.18
C ARG A 75 -9.86 6.62 -11.82
N HIS A 76 -10.35 6.00 -10.74
CA HIS A 76 -9.70 6.05 -9.44
C HIS A 76 -8.26 5.56 -9.56
N ARG A 77 -7.31 6.33 -9.01
CA ARG A 77 -5.90 5.92 -9.00
C ARG A 77 -5.70 4.93 -7.84
N PRO A 78 -5.27 3.68 -8.10
CA PRO A 78 -5.21 2.67 -7.05
C PRO A 78 -4.30 3.02 -5.87
N GLY A 79 -3.23 3.77 -6.14
CA GLY A 79 -2.30 4.23 -5.11
C GLY A 79 -0.86 4.27 -5.62
N TYR A 80 0.05 4.34 -4.66
CA TYR A 80 1.49 4.37 -4.88
C TYR A 80 2.16 3.21 -4.14
N ASP A 81 3.14 2.59 -4.79
CA ASP A 81 4.04 1.61 -4.19
C ASP A 81 5.30 2.33 -3.71
N LEU A 82 5.56 2.22 -2.42
CA LEU A 82 6.78 2.71 -1.77
C LEU A 82 7.64 1.50 -1.41
N THR A 83 8.61 1.17 -2.29
CA THR A 83 9.48 0.02 -2.07
C THR A 83 10.73 0.43 -1.29
N PHE A 84 10.91 -0.19 -0.12
CA PHE A 84 12.09 0.01 0.72
C PHE A 84 13.07 -1.14 0.56
N SER A 85 14.14 -0.91 -0.20
CA SER A 85 15.16 -1.93 -0.45
C SER A 85 16.31 -1.80 0.55
N ALA A 86 16.58 -2.89 1.28
CA ALA A 86 17.76 -3.01 2.14
C ALA A 86 19.06 -3.01 1.31
N PRO A 87 20.19 -2.53 1.86
CA PRO A 87 21.50 -2.69 1.23
C PRO A 87 21.82 -4.17 0.98
N LYS A 88 22.49 -4.48 -0.14
CA LYS A 88 22.69 -5.87 -0.57
C LYS A 88 23.39 -6.75 0.48
N SER A 89 24.37 -6.20 1.19
CA SER A 89 25.06 -6.89 2.30
C SER A 89 24.11 -7.30 3.41
N VAL A 90 23.17 -6.42 3.79
CA VAL A 90 22.14 -6.69 4.81
C VAL A 90 21.21 -7.79 4.33
N SER A 91 20.74 -7.73 3.08
CA SER A 91 19.87 -8.78 2.51
C SER A 91 20.53 -10.15 2.50
N MET A 92 21.82 -10.23 2.14
CA MET A 92 22.55 -11.50 2.15
C MET A 92 22.67 -12.08 3.56
N MET A 93 23.03 -11.27 4.55
CA MET A 93 23.14 -11.73 5.94
C MET A 93 21.79 -12.15 6.53
N ALA A 94 20.71 -11.44 6.18
CA ALA A 94 19.37 -11.78 6.63
C ALA A 94 18.84 -13.09 6.00
N MET A 95 18.93 -13.21 4.68
CA MET A 95 18.26 -14.28 3.93
C MET A 95 19.12 -15.54 3.76
N LEU A 96 20.41 -15.39 3.47
CA LEU A 96 21.33 -16.54 3.30
C LEU A 96 22.07 -16.85 4.60
N GLY A 97 22.45 -15.81 5.34
CA GLY A 97 23.09 -15.96 6.65
C GLY A 97 22.13 -16.34 7.78
N GLY A 98 20.81 -16.23 7.56
CA GLY A 98 19.79 -16.59 8.54
C GLY A 98 19.67 -15.65 9.74
N ASP A 99 20.30 -14.47 9.72
CA ASP A 99 20.22 -13.51 10.83
C ASP A 99 18.87 -12.76 10.84
N LYS A 100 17.90 -13.36 11.52
CA LYS A 100 16.53 -12.82 11.63
C LYS A 100 16.45 -11.44 12.29
N ARG A 101 17.46 -11.03 13.05
CA ARG A 101 17.47 -9.69 13.67
C ARG A 101 17.56 -8.58 12.62
N LEU A 102 18.18 -8.87 11.47
CA LEU A 102 18.27 -7.92 10.37
C LEU A 102 16.93 -7.75 9.64
N ILE A 103 16.09 -8.79 9.61
CA ILE A 103 14.71 -8.71 9.10
C ILE A 103 13.88 -7.80 10.01
N GLU A 104 13.99 -8.01 11.32
CA GLU A 104 13.27 -7.19 12.31
C GLU A 104 13.73 -5.72 12.28
N ALA A 105 15.04 -5.48 12.23
CA ALA A 105 15.58 -4.14 12.09
C ALA A 105 15.11 -3.45 10.80
N HIS A 106 15.01 -4.20 9.70
CA HIS A 106 14.46 -3.69 8.45
C HIS A 106 12.98 -3.31 8.60
N ASN A 107 12.16 -4.16 9.21
CA ASN A 107 10.74 -3.90 9.47
C ASN A 107 10.53 -2.64 10.33
N GLN A 108 11.31 -2.47 11.39
CA GLN A 108 11.27 -1.30 12.26
C GLN A 108 11.65 -0.02 11.52
N ALA A 109 12.67 -0.08 10.66
CA ALA A 109 13.08 1.05 9.83
C ALA A 109 11.99 1.44 8.82
N VAL A 110 11.30 0.46 8.22
CA VAL A 110 10.16 0.69 7.32
C VAL A 110 9.00 1.33 8.08
N ASP A 111 8.64 0.80 9.25
CA ASP A 111 7.56 1.36 10.08
C ASP A 111 7.84 2.82 10.47
N PHE A 112 9.08 3.11 10.86
CA PHE A 112 9.50 4.47 11.17
C PHE A 112 9.38 5.39 9.95
N ALA A 113 9.85 4.94 8.78
CA ALA A 113 9.78 5.72 7.55
C ALA A 113 8.33 5.98 7.10
N VAL A 114 7.46 4.97 7.16
CA VAL A 114 6.04 5.09 6.79
C VAL A 114 5.30 6.06 7.71
N ARG A 115 5.55 6.02 9.02
CA ARG A 115 4.92 6.95 9.98
C ARG A 115 5.30 8.41 9.75
N HIS A 116 6.53 8.67 9.33
CA HIS A 116 7.03 10.04 9.13
C HIS A 116 6.92 10.52 7.67
N HIS A 117 6.51 9.65 6.75
CA HIS A 117 6.25 10.08 5.38
C HIS A 117 5.00 10.96 5.37
N PRO A 118 5.01 12.13 4.71
CA PRO A 118 3.90 13.09 4.72
C PRO A 118 2.59 12.52 4.13
N CYS A 119 2.66 11.42 3.38
CA CYS A 119 1.48 10.67 2.89
C CYS A 119 0.99 9.58 3.85
N GLY A 120 1.52 9.47 5.07
CA GLY A 120 1.01 8.58 6.12
C GLY A 120 -0.38 9.00 6.64
N GLY A 121 -0.80 10.24 6.34
CA GLY A 121 -2.20 10.62 6.32
C GLY A 121 -2.76 10.37 4.92
N THR A 122 -3.74 9.50 4.81
CA THR A 122 -4.67 9.46 3.67
C THR A 122 -5.36 10.82 3.58
N GLY A 123 -4.73 11.77 2.90
CA GLY A 123 -5.31 13.08 2.60
C GLY A 123 -6.40 12.90 1.56
N LEU A 124 -7.64 12.75 2.01
CA LEU A 124 -8.79 13.12 1.18
C LEU A 124 -8.67 14.63 0.98
N HIS A 125 -8.50 15.07 -0.26
CA HIS A 125 -8.71 16.48 -0.59
C HIS A 125 -10.22 16.74 -0.52
N THR A 126 -10.69 17.15 0.65
CA THR A 126 -11.99 17.79 0.83
C THR A 126 -11.78 19.29 0.64
N ASP A 127 -12.44 19.86 -0.37
CA ASP A 127 -12.64 21.31 -0.42
C ASP A 127 -13.43 21.77 0.82
N ASP A 128 -13.26 23.03 1.23
CA ASP A 128 -13.81 23.65 2.45
C ASP A 128 -15.35 23.53 2.62
N ASP A 129 -16.07 23.07 1.59
CA ASP A 129 -17.53 22.87 1.56
C ASP A 129 -17.98 21.40 1.59
N GLY A 130 -17.07 20.43 1.79
CA GLY A 130 -17.44 19.00 1.92
C GLY A 130 -18.04 18.37 0.66
N ARG A 131 -17.85 18.97 -0.52
CA ARG A 131 -18.26 18.41 -1.82
C ARG A 131 -17.03 18.03 -2.64
N THR A 132 -17.06 16.82 -3.20
CA THR A 132 -16.05 16.33 -4.14
C THR A 132 -16.19 17.09 -5.47
N VAL A 133 -15.30 18.05 -5.77
CA VAL A 133 -15.42 18.88 -6.97
C VAL A 133 -14.84 18.18 -8.20
N ARG A 134 -15.56 18.28 -9.32
CA ARG A 134 -15.15 17.86 -10.66
C ARG A 134 -14.05 18.79 -11.17
N ASN A 135 -12.86 18.28 -11.47
CA ASN A 135 -11.97 18.97 -12.40
C ASN A 135 -12.30 18.51 -13.82
N GLY A 136 -13.16 19.28 -14.47
CA GLY A 136 -13.31 19.30 -15.92
C GLY A 136 -12.33 20.30 -16.52
N ALA A 137 -11.54 19.84 -17.49
CA ALA A 137 -10.89 20.59 -18.56
C ALA A 137 -10.46 19.48 -19.54
N ASP A 138 -11.20 19.09 -20.56
CA ASP A 138 -11.60 19.86 -21.75
C ASP A 138 -10.66 21.02 -22.10
N ARG A 139 -9.54 20.66 -22.73
CA ARG A 139 -9.11 21.16 -24.05
C ARG A 139 -8.31 20.09 -24.78
#